data_AF-X1H2T3-F1
#
_entry.id   AF-X1H2T3-F1
#
_cell.length_a   1.000
_cell.length_b   1.000
_cell.length_c   1.000
_cell.angle_alpha   90.00
_cell.angle_beta   90.00
_cell.angle_gamma   90.00
#
_symmetry.space_group_name_H-M   'P 1'
#
loop_
_entity.id
_entity.type
_entity.pdbx_description
1 polymer ?
#
loop_
_entity_poly.entity_id
_entity_poly.type
_entity_poly.pdbx_seq_one_letter_code
_entity_poly.pdbx_strand_id
1 'polypeptide(L)'
;MKETNTALNNEKIQLIYERSQIKNINRRYDELKITSDELKITSETNKFLFYYTPLTEKITRVQDLEEYLSRYEWKEDAAKIDIFDCSEMSAVLERMLENEGFHTFIVSGKSPYGSGEGHAWLIVEISPDEFIPVEAVNFSIIPWDSPYINEYHSYDNKFETIHEALNYPKDGYDWWEQ
;
A
#
# COMPACT_ATOMS: atom_id res chain seq x y z
N MET A 1 -33.48 35.85 54.96
CA MET A 1 -34.03 35.01 53.87
C MET A 1 -33.72 35.50 52.45
N LYS A 2 -33.39 36.78 52.20
CA LYS A 2 -33.05 37.25 50.84
C LYS A 2 -31.62 36.92 50.39
N GLU A 3 -30.63 36.94 51.29
CA GLU A 3 -29.21 36.75 50.93
C GLU A 3 -28.87 35.33 50.49
N THR A 4 -29.50 34.31 51.07
CA THR A 4 -29.29 32.89 50.71
C THR A 4 -29.79 32.55 49.31
N ASN A 5 -30.79 33.26 48.80
CA ASN A 5 -31.36 33.02 47.47
C ASN A 5 -30.48 33.61 46.34
N THR A 6 -29.77 34.71 46.63
CA THR A 6 -28.84 35.35 45.69
C THR A 6 -27.56 34.53 45.51
N ALA A 7 -27.01 34.01 46.61
CA ALA A 7 -25.82 33.16 46.58
C ALA A 7 -26.06 31.86 45.77
N LEU A 8 -27.21 31.20 45.99
CA LEU A 8 -27.59 29.98 45.27
C LEU A 8 -27.78 30.22 43.76
N ASN A 9 -28.27 31.40 43.37
CA ASN A 9 -28.42 31.77 41.96
C ASN A 9 -27.06 32.04 41.29
N ASN A 10 -26.13 32.67 42.00
CA ASN A 10 -24.79 32.94 41.48
C ASN A 10 -24.00 31.64 41.26
N GLU A 11 -24.09 30.66 42.18
CA GLU A 11 -23.48 29.34 41.99
C GLU A 11 -24.05 28.59 40.77
N LYS A 12 -25.37 28.66 40.55
CA LYS A 12 -25.99 28.03 39.37
C LYS A 12 -25.52 28.66 38.06
N ILE A 13 -25.40 29.99 38.01
CA ILE A 13 -24.89 30.70 36.82
C ILE A 13 -23.43 30.30 36.55
N GLN A 14 -22.61 30.23 37.60
CA GLN A 14 -21.22 29.80 37.51
C GLN A 14 -21.10 28.37 36.99
N LEU A 15 -21.90 27.44 37.51
CA LEU A 15 -21.93 26.03 37.05
C LEU A 15 -22.35 25.90 35.58
N ILE A 16 -23.30 26.71 35.11
CA ILE A 16 -23.73 26.73 33.71
C ILE A 16 -22.58 27.22 32.81
N TYR A 17 -21.89 28.27 33.23
CA TYR A 17 -20.73 28.80 32.52
C TYR A 17 -19.62 27.75 32.41
N GLU A 18 -19.26 27.11 33.52
CA GLU A 18 -18.23 26.06 33.56
C GLU A 18 -18.58 24.86 32.67
N ARG A 19 -19.83 24.40 32.70
CA ARG A 19 -20.30 23.32 31.80
C ARG A 19 -20.19 23.70 30.33
N SER A 20 -20.48 24.95 29.99
CA SER A 20 -20.32 25.45 28.62
C SER A 20 -18.84 25.45 28.20
N GLN A 21 -17.93 25.84 29.09
CA GLN A 21 -16.49 25.81 28.81
C GLN A 21 -15.98 24.39 28.61
N ILE A 22 -16.38 23.44 29.47
CA ILE A 22 -16.00 22.03 29.34
C ILE A 22 -16.49 21.45 28.01
N LYS A 23 -17.72 21.76 27.59
CA LYS A 23 -18.26 21.29 26.30
C LYS A 23 -17.43 21.80 25.12
N ASN A 24 -17.02 23.08 25.17
CA ASN A 24 -16.16 23.67 24.13
C ASN A 24 -14.76 23.05 24.10
N ILE A 25 -14.20 22.75 25.27
CA ILE A 25 -12.88 22.10 25.40
C ILE A 25 -12.95 20.68 24.81
N ASN A 26 -13.95 19.89 25.17
CA ASN A 26 -14.10 18.52 24.65
C ASN A 26 -14.25 18.52 23.12
N ARG A 27 -15.04 19.45 22.57
CA ARG A 27 -15.17 19.58 21.12
C ARG A 27 -13.81 19.88 20.44
N ARG A 28 -13.03 20.81 21.00
CA ARG A 28 -11.68 21.12 20.46
C ARG A 28 -10.71 19.95 20.60
N TYR A 29 -10.84 19.17 21.68
CA TYR A 29 -10.03 17.96 21.86
C TYR A 29 -10.36 16.93 20.78
N ASP A 30 -11.64 16.69 20.49
CA ASP A 30 -12.07 15.76 19.44
C ASP A 30 -11.60 16.23 18.05
N GLU A 31 -11.74 17.52 17.74
CA GLU A 31 -11.22 18.13 16.50
C GLU A 31 -9.70 17.95 16.36
N LEU A 32 -8.94 18.24 17.42
CA LEU A 32 -7.48 18.08 17.43
C LEU A 32 -7.04 16.63 17.29
N LYS A 33 -7.80 15.70 17.88
CA LYS A 33 -7.51 14.27 17.77
C LYS A 33 -7.67 13.81 16.32
N ILE A 34 -8.76 14.19 15.66
CA ILE A 34 -8.98 13.90 14.24
C ILE A 34 -7.82 14.45 13.39
N THR A 35 -7.47 15.73 13.55
CA THR A 35 -6.36 16.33 12.81
C THR A 35 -5.02 15.66 13.09
N SER A 36 -4.77 15.24 14.34
CA SER A 36 -3.55 14.50 14.70
C SER A 36 -3.49 13.14 14.00
N ASP A 37 -4.62 12.43 13.93
CA ASP A 37 -4.71 11.13 13.26
C ASP A 37 -4.51 11.30 11.74
N GLU A 38 -5.13 12.32 11.13
CA GLU A 38 -4.92 12.69 9.72
C GLU A 38 -3.47 13.07 9.41
N LEU A 39 -2.83 13.86 10.27
CA LEU A 39 -1.43 14.24 10.12
C LEU A 39 -0.50 13.06 10.28
N LYS A 40 -0.81 12.11 11.16
CA LYS A 40 -0.02 10.89 11.33
C LYS A 40 -0.11 10.03 10.07
N ILE A 41 -1.30 9.83 9.54
CA ILE A 41 -1.52 9.13 8.26
C ILE A 41 -0.74 9.84 7.15
N THR A 42 -0.95 11.15 6.99
CA THR A 42 -0.26 11.98 5.98
C THR A 42 1.26 11.92 6.13
N SER A 43 1.78 11.94 7.36
CA SER A 43 3.21 11.83 7.63
C SER A 43 3.76 10.46 7.23
N GLU A 44 3.05 9.38 7.53
CA GLU A 44 3.44 8.04 7.07
C GLU A 44 3.39 8.00 5.54
N THR A 45 2.31 8.45 4.90
CA THR A 45 2.20 8.53 3.43
C THR A 45 3.33 9.36 2.82
N ASN A 46 3.64 10.53 3.39
CA ASN A 46 4.67 11.45 2.88
C ASN A 46 6.10 10.94 3.10
N LYS A 47 6.34 10.19 4.18
CA LYS A 47 7.62 9.52 4.42
C LYS A 47 7.96 8.60 3.26
N PHE A 48 6.95 7.95 2.66
CA PHE A 48 7.12 7.15 1.46
C PHE A 48 7.03 7.98 0.18
N LEU A 49 6.23 9.05 0.13
CA LEU A 49 6.11 9.94 -1.04
C LEU A 49 7.44 10.58 -1.46
N PHE A 50 8.31 10.87 -0.49
CA PHE A 50 9.69 11.31 -0.73
C PHE A 50 10.50 10.30 -1.56
N TYR A 51 10.21 9.00 -1.39
CA TYR A 51 10.78 7.95 -2.21
C TYR A 51 10.00 7.77 -3.54
N TYR A 52 8.69 8.07 -3.58
CA TYR A 52 7.81 7.89 -4.75
C TYR A 52 7.85 9.04 -5.77
N THR A 53 8.75 10.02 -5.70
CA THR A 53 8.82 11.04 -6.77
C THR A 53 9.53 10.46 -7.99
N PRO A 54 8.86 10.08 -9.10
CA PRO A 54 9.56 9.74 -10.32
C PRO A 54 9.90 11.08 -10.98
N LEU A 55 11.17 11.48 -10.91
CA LEU A 55 11.71 12.53 -11.78
C LEU A 55 11.98 11.99 -13.20
N THR A 56 11.62 10.73 -13.46
CA THR A 56 11.84 10.01 -14.72
C THR A 56 10.56 9.97 -15.55
N GLU A 57 10.71 10.10 -16.86
CA GLU A 57 9.61 9.89 -17.81
C GLU A 57 9.08 8.45 -17.69
N LYS A 58 7.75 8.27 -17.81
CA LYS A 58 7.13 6.93 -17.76
C LYS A 58 7.74 6.04 -18.83
N ILE A 59 8.30 4.91 -18.42
CA ILE A 59 8.84 3.88 -19.32
C ILE A 59 7.76 2.84 -19.57
N THR A 60 7.54 2.51 -20.84
CA THR A 60 6.51 1.57 -21.28
C THR A 60 7.08 0.46 -22.17
N ARG A 61 8.33 0.56 -22.63
CA ARG A 61 8.84 -0.42 -23.60
C ARG A 61 9.26 -1.71 -22.90
N VAL A 62 8.77 -2.85 -23.40
CA VAL A 62 9.14 -4.20 -22.91
C VAL A 62 10.66 -4.39 -22.92
N GLN A 63 11.37 -3.89 -23.95
CA GLN A 63 12.83 -4.04 -24.02
C GLN A 63 13.54 -3.33 -22.87
N ASP A 64 13.05 -2.16 -22.45
CA ASP A 64 13.64 -1.42 -21.35
C ASP A 64 13.39 -2.16 -20.02
N LEU A 65 12.22 -2.82 -19.88
CA LEU A 65 11.89 -3.68 -18.74
C LEU A 65 12.77 -4.94 -18.69
N GLU A 66 12.92 -5.65 -19.81
CA GLU A 66 13.80 -6.82 -19.93
C GLU A 66 15.26 -6.46 -19.62
N GLU A 67 15.75 -5.35 -20.20
CA GLU A 67 17.09 -4.84 -19.93
C GLU A 67 17.25 -4.53 -18.43
N TYR A 68 16.29 -3.83 -17.83
CA TYR A 68 16.31 -3.49 -16.41
C TYR A 68 16.43 -4.74 -15.53
N LEU A 69 15.54 -5.70 -15.75
CA LEU A 69 15.44 -6.94 -15.00
C LEU A 69 16.71 -7.80 -15.13
N SER A 70 17.28 -7.89 -16.34
CA SER A 70 18.52 -8.64 -16.60
C SER A 70 19.75 -8.15 -15.79
N ARG A 71 19.73 -6.90 -15.30
CA ARG A 71 20.79 -6.36 -14.43
C ARG A 71 20.81 -7.00 -13.04
N TYR A 72 19.70 -7.62 -12.65
CA TYR A 72 19.51 -8.27 -11.34
C TYR A 72 19.50 -9.80 -11.46
N GLU A 73 19.21 -10.35 -12.64
CA GLU A 73 19.25 -11.79 -12.96
C GLU A 73 20.59 -12.46 -12.55
N TRP A 74 21.71 -11.74 -12.64
CA TRP A 74 23.05 -12.25 -12.33
C TRP A 74 23.50 -12.05 -10.87
N LYS A 75 22.76 -11.28 -10.06
CA LYS A 75 23.21 -10.87 -8.72
C LYS A 75 22.72 -11.78 -7.60
N GLU A 76 21.79 -12.68 -7.85
CA GLU A 76 21.03 -13.26 -6.76
C GLU A 76 21.06 -14.79 -6.69
N ASP A 77 21.95 -15.26 -5.82
CA ASP A 77 21.62 -16.31 -4.84
C ASP A 77 20.42 -15.91 -3.92
N ALA A 78 19.66 -14.84 -4.19
CA ALA A 78 18.49 -14.45 -3.38
C ALA A 78 17.28 -15.37 -3.62
N ALA A 79 17.19 -16.08 -4.75
CA ALA A 79 16.29 -17.22 -4.85
C ALA A 79 16.72 -18.40 -3.93
N LYS A 80 17.98 -18.42 -3.42
CA LYS A 80 18.42 -19.36 -2.36
C LYS A 80 18.14 -18.85 -0.95
N ILE A 81 17.46 -17.72 -0.82
CA ILE A 81 17.14 -17.15 0.46
C ILE A 81 15.72 -17.61 0.80
N ASP A 82 15.66 -18.68 1.57
CA ASP A 82 14.54 -19.16 2.39
C ASP A 82 14.08 -18.09 3.43
N ILE A 83 14.19 -16.79 3.09
CA ILE A 83 13.95 -15.62 3.94
C ILE A 83 12.91 -14.68 3.31
N PHE A 84 12.67 -14.71 1.97
CA PHE A 84 11.65 -13.87 1.33
C PHE A 84 10.66 -14.69 0.49
N ASP A 85 9.37 -14.54 0.77
CA ASP A 85 8.29 -15.19 -0.01
C ASP A 85 7.92 -14.41 -1.30
N CYS A 86 7.01 -14.96 -2.10
CA CYS A 86 6.58 -14.33 -3.37
C CYS A 86 5.96 -12.94 -3.18
N SER A 87 5.31 -12.70 -2.04
CA SER A 87 4.68 -11.43 -1.70
C SER A 87 5.74 -10.37 -1.37
N GLU A 88 6.76 -10.76 -0.62
CA GLU A 88 7.87 -9.89 -0.24
C GLU A 88 8.73 -9.51 -1.43
N MET A 89 9.06 -10.48 -2.29
CA MET A 89 9.79 -10.24 -3.53
C MET A 89 9.00 -9.32 -4.47
N SER A 90 7.68 -9.49 -4.57
CA SER A 90 6.82 -8.62 -5.37
C SER A 90 6.82 -7.19 -4.84
N ALA A 91 6.78 -6.99 -3.52
CA ALA A 91 6.85 -5.67 -2.91
C ALA A 91 8.20 -4.98 -3.17
N VAL A 92 9.32 -5.72 -3.11
CA VAL A 92 10.64 -5.18 -3.42
C VAL A 92 10.76 -4.84 -4.90
N LEU A 93 10.28 -5.70 -5.80
CA LEU A 93 10.41 -5.48 -7.24
C LEU A 93 9.49 -4.36 -7.75
N GLU A 94 8.27 -4.20 -7.22
CA GLU A 94 7.40 -3.04 -7.46
C GLU A 94 8.19 -1.76 -7.23
N ARG A 95 8.79 -1.65 -6.05
CA ARG A 95 9.58 -0.50 -5.65
C ARG A 95 10.72 -0.18 -6.61
N MET A 96 11.43 -1.21 -7.03
CA MET A 96 12.58 -1.07 -7.92
C MET A 96 12.16 -0.58 -9.31
N LEU A 97 11.08 -1.15 -9.85
CA LEU A 97 10.55 -0.78 -11.16
C LEU A 97 9.94 0.62 -11.17
N GLU A 98 9.14 0.98 -10.15
CA GLU A 98 8.52 2.30 -10.07
C GLU A 98 9.54 3.43 -9.91
N ASN A 99 10.61 3.20 -9.15
CA ASN A 99 11.70 4.18 -9.02
C ASN A 99 12.41 4.46 -10.36
N GLU A 100 12.25 3.59 -11.36
CA GLU A 100 12.84 3.73 -12.69
C GLU A 100 11.85 4.25 -13.73
N GLY A 101 10.59 4.47 -13.32
CA GLY A 101 9.55 5.07 -14.16
C GLY A 101 8.59 4.05 -14.79
N PHE A 102 8.66 2.77 -14.43
CA PHE A 102 7.63 1.81 -14.80
C PHE A 102 6.38 2.01 -13.95
N HIS A 103 5.21 1.70 -14.50
CA HIS A 103 3.98 1.62 -13.73
C HIS A 103 3.64 0.16 -13.48
N THR A 104 3.46 -0.20 -12.22
CA THR A 104 3.29 -1.59 -11.81
C THR A 104 2.05 -1.76 -10.95
N PHE A 105 1.53 -2.98 -10.93
CA PHE A 105 0.55 -3.43 -9.95
C PHE A 105 1.05 -4.70 -9.30
N ILE A 106 0.82 -4.80 -8.00
CA ILE A 106 0.99 -6.04 -7.26
C ILE A 106 -0.31 -6.83 -7.37
N VAL A 107 -0.24 -8.09 -7.80
CA VAL A 107 -1.41 -8.95 -7.92
C VAL A 107 -1.20 -10.25 -7.17
N SER A 108 -2.30 -10.87 -6.73
CA SER A 108 -2.27 -12.17 -6.09
C SER A 108 -3.45 -13.04 -6.46
N GLY A 109 -3.25 -14.35 -6.39
CA GLY A 109 -4.27 -15.35 -6.68
C GLY A 109 -3.67 -16.74 -6.68
N LYS A 110 -4.34 -17.68 -7.33
CA LYS A 110 -3.81 -19.04 -7.51
C LYS A 110 -2.52 -19.02 -8.32
N SER A 111 -1.55 -19.84 -7.92
CA SER A 111 -0.33 -20.06 -8.69
C SER A 111 -0.63 -20.36 -10.16
N PRO A 112 -0.09 -19.57 -11.11
CA PRO A 112 -0.27 -19.79 -12.55
C PRO A 112 0.25 -21.15 -13.04
N TYR A 113 1.13 -21.80 -12.27
CA TYR A 113 1.70 -23.12 -12.57
C TYR A 113 0.85 -24.30 -12.07
N GLY A 114 -0.30 -24.02 -11.43
CA GLY A 114 -1.28 -25.05 -11.06
C GLY A 114 -0.96 -25.83 -9.78
N SER A 115 -0.08 -25.34 -8.89
CA SER A 115 0.16 -25.97 -7.58
C SER A 115 -1.03 -25.87 -6.64
N GLY A 116 -1.93 -24.90 -6.87
CA GLY A 116 -3.10 -24.63 -6.02
C GLY A 116 -2.80 -23.79 -4.79
N GLU A 117 -1.52 -23.44 -4.57
CA GLU A 117 -1.06 -22.49 -3.55
C GLU A 117 -1.31 -21.04 -4.00
N GLY A 118 -1.36 -20.10 -3.06
CA GLY A 118 -1.39 -18.69 -3.37
C GLY A 118 -0.07 -18.25 -3.99
N HIS A 119 -0.12 -17.21 -4.81
CA HIS A 119 1.05 -16.62 -5.44
C HIS A 119 0.84 -15.13 -5.57
N ALA A 120 1.93 -14.37 -5.44
CA ALA A 120 1.97 -12.95 -5.71
C ALA A 120 3.00 -12.66 -6.80
N TRP A 121 2.63 -11.80 -7.74
CA TRP A 121 3.49 -11.38 -8.86
C TRP A 121 3.16 -9.94 -9.25
N LEU A 122 3.88 -9.42 -10.25
CA LEU A 122 3.65 -8.07 -10.77
C LEU A 122 3.00 -8.09 -12.15
N ILE A 123 2.19 -7.06 -12.40
CA ILE A 123 1.69 -6.71 -13.73
C ILE A 123 2.24 -5.33 -14.06
N VAL A 124 3.03 -5.21 -15.13
CA VAL A 124 3.70 -3.97 -15.54
C VAL A 124 3.00 -3.40 -16.77
N GLU A 125 2.60 -2.13 -16.72
CA GLU A 125 2.00 -1.46 -17.88
C GLU A 125 3.08 -1.11 -18.92
N ILE A 126 2.93 -1.66 -20.12
CA ILE A 126 3.88 -1.51 -21.24
C ILE A 126 3.30 -0.70 -22.40
N SER A 127 1.99 -0.44 -22.38
CA SER A 127 1.35 0.58 -23.21
C SER A 127 -0.03 0.86 -22.60
N PRO A 128 -0.75 1.91 -23.04
CA PRO A 128 -2.10 2.16 -22.54
C PRO A 128 -2.98 0.90 -22.67
N ASP A 129 -3.46 0.41 -21.53
CA ASP A 129 -4.27 -0.81 -21.40
C ASP A 129 -3.56 -2.14 -21.78
N GLU A 130 -2.23 -2.12 -21.96
CA GLU A 130 -1.43 -3.31 -22.24
C GLU A 130 -0.45 -3.57 -21.09
N PHE A 131 -0.49 -4.80 -20.57
CA PHE A 131 0.27 -5.16 -19.40
C PHE A 131 1.01 -6.47 -19.61
N ILE A 132 2.23 -6.57 -19.08
CA ILE A 132 3.01 -7.79 -19.10
C ILE A 132 3.22 -8.31 -17.66
N PRO A 133 3.02 -9.62 -17.40
CA PRO A 133 3.33 -10.19 -16.11
C PRO A 133 4.85 -10.30 -15.88
N VAL A 134 5.26 -10.07 -14.64
CA VAL A 134 6.65 -10.21 -14.19
C VAL A 134 6.69 -11.10 -12.96
N GLU A 135 7.50 -12.15 -13.03
CA GLU A 135 7.77 -13.06 -11.92
C GLU A 135 8.85 -12.45 -11.02
N ALA A 136 8.44 -12.04 -9.82
CA ALA A 136 9.30 -11.30 -8.91
C ALA A 136 10.46 -12.14 -8.37
N VAL A 137 10.21 -13.44 -8.14
CA VAL A 137 11.22 -14.37 -7.62
C VAL A 137 12.39 -14.56 -8.61
N ASN A 138 12.10 -14.48 -9.91
CA ASN A 138 13.08 -14.72 -10.98
C ASN A 138 13.54 -13.44 -11.67
N PHE A 139 13.02 -12.27 -11.28
CA PHE A 139 13.24 -11.00 -11.96
C PHE A 139 13.07 -11.15 -13.48
N SER A 140 11.96 -11.72 -13.94
CA SER A 140 11.77 -12.02 -15.35
C SER A 140 10.36 -11.74 -15.83
N ILE A 141 10.24 -11.30 -17.08
CA ILE A 141 8.93 -11.21 -17.73
C ILE A 141 8.38 -12.62 -18.00
N ILE A 142 7.06 -12.74 -18.01
CA ILE A 142 6.39 -13.92 -18.57
C ILE A 142 6.18 -13.68 -20.07
N PRO A 143 6.80 -14.50 -20.95
CA PRO A 143 6.66 -14.33 -22.39
C PRO A 143 5.21 -14.49 -22.87
N TRP A 144 4.83 -13.74 -23.91
CA TRP A 144 3.49 -13.81 -24.51
C TRP A 144 3.11 -15.20 -25.06
N ASP A 145 4.09 -16.00 -25.45
CA ASP A 145 3.92 -17.37 -25.93
C ASP A 145 3.97 -18.42 -24.81
N SER A 146 4.08 -17.98 -23.55
CA SER A 146 4.00 -18.86 -22.39
C SER A 146 2.64 -19.58 -22.36
N PRO A 147 2.60 -20.89 -22.10
CA PRO A 147 1.34 -21.62 -21.96
C PRO A 147 0.51 -21.16 -20.74
N TYR A 148 1.11 -20.40 -19.82
CA TYR A 148 0.47 -19.90 -18.59
C TYR A 148 0.11 -18.41 -18.63
N ILE A 149 0.29 -17.74 -19.78
CA ILE A 149 0.11 -16.28 -19.88
C ILE A 149 -1.29 -15.82 -19.46
N ASN A 150 -2.32 -16.59 -19.77
CA ASN A 150 -3.70 -16.24 -19.42
C ASN A 150 -3.94 -16.34 -17.92
N GLU A 151 -3.33 -17.34 -17.28
CA GLU A 151 -3.39 -17.58 -15.84
C GLU A 151 -2.71 -16.43 -15.08
N TYR A 152 -1.59 -15.93 -15.60
CA TYR A 152 -0.92 -14.74 -15.06
C TYR A 152 -1.76 -13.45 -15.16
N HIS A 153 -2.74 -13.39 -16.07
CA HIS A 153 -3.71 -12.30 -16.15
C HIS A 153 -5.00 -12.56 -15.36
N SER A 154 -5.11 -13.70 -14.70
CA SER A 154 -6.26 -14.10 -13.87
C SER A 154 -5.87 -14.10 -12.39
N TYR A 155 -6.08 -12.98 -11.72
CA TYR A 155 -5.78 -12.79 -10.30
C TYR A 155 -7.04 -12.46 -9.49
N ASP A 156 -7.01 -12.78 -8.20
CA ASP A 156 -8.10 -12.54 -7.27
C ASP A 156 -8.04 -11.10 -6.71
N ASN A 157 -6.82 -10.59 -6.48
CA ASN A 157 -6.59 -9.25 -5.96
C ASN A 157 -5.57 -8.48 -6.80
N LYS A 158 -5.73 -7.15 -6.79
CA LYS A 158 -4.86 -6.19 -7.48
C LYS A 158 -4.69 -4.96 -6.59
N PHE A 159 -3.45 -4.53 -6.43
CA PHE A 159 -3.03 -3.43 -5.59
C PHE A 159 -2.13 -2.49 -6.38
N GLU A 160 -2.40 -1.19 -6.31
CA GLU A 160 -1.54 -0.15 -6.90
C GLU A 160 -0.20 -0.09 -6.18
N THR A 161 -0.22 -0.31 -4.86
CA THR A 161 0.98 -0.21 -4.01
C THR A 161 0.97 -1.27 -2.93
N ILE A 162 2.14 -1.53 -2.35
CA ILE A 162 2.26 -2.40 -1.16
C ILE A 162 1.40 -1.90 0.03
N HIS A 163 1.15 -0.59 0.13
CA HIS A 163 0.31 -0.04 1.19
C HIS A 163 -1.15 -0.46 1.06
N GLU A 164 -1.65 -0.58 -0.17
CA GLU A 164 -3.00 -1.09 -0.40
C GLU A 164 -3.09 -2.57 -0.02
N ALA A 165 -2.07 -3.36 -0.39
CA ALA A 165 -1.99 -4.78 -0.02
C ALA A 165 -1.95 -4.99 1.51
N LEU A 166 -1.14 -4.20 2.24
CA LEU A 166 -1.03 -4.29 3.71
C LEU A 166 -2.27 -3.84 4.47
N ASN A 167 -3.06 -2.94 3.89
CA ASN A 167 -4.31 -2.44 4.47
C ASN A 167 -5.54 -3.25 4.01
N TYR A 168 -5.35 -4.26 3.15
CA TYR A 168 -6.44 -5.12 2.73
C TYR A 168 -7.00 -5.91 3.92
N PRO A 169 -8.34 -6.06 4.05
CA PRO A 169 -8.93 -6.70 5.22
C PRO A 169 -8.36 -8.10 5.44
N LYS A 170 -7.81 -8.34 6.64
CA LYS A 170 -7.22 -9.63 7.04
C LYS A 170 -8.23 -10.78 7.15
N ASP A 171 -9.52 -10.51 7.01
CA ASP A 171 -10.56 -11.54 7.07
C ASP A 171 -10.50 -12.39 5.80
N GLY A 172 -9.59 -13.36 5.78
CA GLY A 172 -9.44 -14.38 4.74
C GLY A 172 -8.27 -14.19 3.77
N TYR A 173 -7.45 -13.16 3.96
CA TYR A 173 -6.27 -12.90 3.12
C TYR A 173 -5.12 -12.39 3.99
N ASP A 174 -4.08 -13.21 4.17
CA ASP A 174 -2.83 -12.77 4.76
C ASP A 174 -1.81 -12.51 3.66
N TRP A 175 -1.37 -11.26 3.56
CA TRP A 175 -0.37 -10.85 2.57
C TRP A 175 0.91 -11.68 2.71
N TRP A 176 1.31 -12.00 3.95
CA TRP A 176 2.57 -12.68 4.27
C TRP A 176 2.46 -14.21 4.30
N GLU A 177 1.28 -14.76 4.01
CA GLU A 177 1.05 -16.21 3.98
C GLU A 177 0.25 -16.57 2.71
N GLN A 178 0.81 -16.26 1.53
CA GLN A 178 0.28 -16.70 0.22
C GLN A 178 0.65 -18.17 -0.06
#